data_AF-A0A090R9X8-F1
#
_entry.id   AF-A0A090R9X8-F1
#
_cell.length_a   1.000
_cell.length_b   1.000
_cell.length_c   1.000
_cell.angle_alpha   90.00
_cell.angle_beta   90.00
_cell.angle_gamma   90.00
#
_symmetry.space_group_name_H-M   'P 1'
#
loop_
_entity.id
_entity.type
_entity.pdbx_description
1 polymer ?
#
loop_
_entity_poly.entity_id
_entity_poly.type
_entity_poly.pdbx_seq_one_letter_code
_entity_poly.pdbx_strand_id
1 'polypeptide(L)'
;MDYFLDGVGVSTTAKVPFDHILMQPSGPQPSGYTNTTAIALYLNLLVEMQQAGDAQAITRMEQVIAQLEQAPHWNGLFYWLYHLDGAQLAVPQGGVVSAVDNGNLSFSLAAVSGAYHDSADLRLQQLAARVDALLDKQIRGWGRLYDSQKGLLRAGWDHKTNDYLSYYVDRKANESRLAVIWAVLATQGSATVVPERAFMDMELVTGEYDQDGDYFEPMLTWDGSYFQAMLPALWINESA
;
A
#
# COMPACT_ATOMS: atom_id res chain seq x y z
N MET A 1 21.03 9.04 7.53
CA MET A 1 20.99 7.58 7.68
C MET A 1 20.25 7.06 6.47
N ASP A 2 20.86 6.17 5.71
CA ASP A 2 20.25 5.63 4.50
C ASP A 2 19.36 4.45 4.93
N TYR A 3 18.09 4.77 5.19
CA TYR A 3 17.15 3.84 5.84
C TYR A 3 17.05 2.50 5.10
N PHE A 4 16.89 2.52 3.77
CA PHE A 4 16.64 1.31 2.99
C PHE A 4 17.89 0.44 2.68
N LEU A 5 18.96 0.62 3.44
CA LEU A 5 20.11 -0.30 3.39
C LEU A 5 19.85 -1.58 4.21
N ASP A 6 20.30 -2.70 3.66
CA ASP A 6 20.33 -4.00 4.35
C ASP A 6 21.10 -3.89 5.67
N GLY A 7 20.49 -4.36 6.76
CA GLY A 7 21.07 -4.29 8.10
C GLY A 7 20.95 -2.93 8.79
N VAL A 8 20.37 -1.93 8.11
CA VAL A 8 19.96 -0.65 8.71
C VAL A 8 18.45 -0.66 8.89
N GLY A 9 17.69 -0.30 7.85
CA GLY A 9 16.22 -0.31 7.85
C GLY A 9 15.61 -1.45 7.06
N VAL A 10 16.41 -2.28 6.39
CA VAL A 10 15.94 -3.50 5.71
C VAL A 10 16.47 -4.74 6.44
N SER A 11 15.57 -5.67 6.76
CA SER A 11 15.94 -6.93 7.40
C SER A 11 16.86 -7.74 6.49
N THR A 12 18.03 -8.13 6.99
CA THR A 12 18.97 -8.97 6.24
C THR A 12 18.45 -10.39 6.02
N THR A 13 17.47 -10.82 6.82
CA THR A 13 16.89 -12.16 6.78
C THR A 13 15.56 -12.18 6.03
N ALA A 14 14.62 -11.32 6.43
CA ALA A 14 13.29 -11.26 5.82
C ALA A 14 13.26 -10.42 4.53
N LYS A 15 14.31 -9.63 4.22
CA LYS A 15 14.46 -8.84 2.99
C LYS A 15 13.38 -7.78 2.74
N VAL A 16 12.65 -7.41 3.79
CA VAL A 16 11.66 -6.33 3.81
C VAL A 16 12.10 -5.22 4.78
N PRO A 17 11.63 -3.98 4.58
CA PRO A 17 11.93 -2.89 5.50
C PRO A 17 11.30 -3.13 6.88
N PHE A 18 11.98 -2.72 7.94
CA PHE A 18 11.37 -2.54 9.24
C PHE A 18 10.37 -1.39 9.18
N ASP A 19 9.34 -1.40 10.02
CA ASP A 19 8.39 -0.28 10.13
C ASP A 19 9.09 1.01 10.59
N HIS A 20 9.91 0.90 11.62
CA HIS A 20 10.76 1.99 12.09
C HIS A 20 12.06 1.48 12.72
N ILE A 21 12.98 2.43 12.94
CA ILE A 21 14.21 2.25 13.71
C ILE A 21 14.23 3.31 14.81
N LEU A 22 14.39 2.89 16.07
CA LEU A 22 14.59 3.81 17.19
C LEU A 22 16.07 4.06 17.39
N MET A 23 16.49 5.33 17.35
CA MET A 23 17.86 5.71 17.65
C MET A 23 18.05 5.83 19.16
N GLN A 24 18.82 4.91 19.75
CA GLN A 24 19.15 4.91 21.17
C GLN A 24 20.64 5.19 21.40
N PRO A 25 21.04 5.58 22.62
CA PRO A 25 22.45 5.74 22.97
C PRO A 25 23.28 4.46 22.75
N SER A 26 22.65 3.28 22.85
CA SER A 26 23.26 1.97 22.58
C SER A 26 23.36 1.62 21.10
N GLY A 27 22.76 2.42 20.21
CA GLY A 27 22.73 2.22 18.76
C GLY A 27 21.31 2.18 18.17
N PRO A 28 21.20 1.96 16.85
CA PRO A 28 19.92 1.80 16.18
C PRO A 28 19.22 0.51 16.63
N GLN A 29 17.95 0.61 17.01
CA GLN A 29 17.10 -0.54 17.35
C GLN A 29 15.96 -0.65 16.32
N PRO A 30 16.06 -1.57 15.34
CA PRO A 30 14.97 -1.81 14.40
C PRO A 30 13.77 -2.46 15.08
N SER A 31 12.58 -2.15 14.58
CA SER A 31 11.34 -2.80 15.01
C SER A 31 11.32 -4.30 14.66
N GLY A 32 10.52 -5.08 15.40
CA GLY A 32 10.32 -6.52 15.16
C GLY A 32 9.27 -6.84 14.09
N TYR A 33 8.87 -5.85 13.30
CA TYR A 33 7.74 -5.95 12.38
C TYR A 33 7.95 -5.06 11.15
N THR A 34 7.13 -5.31 10.13
CA THR A 34 7.06 -4.50 8.91
C THR A 34 5.64 -4.05 8.65
N ASN A 35 5.51 -2.88 8.05
CA ASN A 35 4.26 -2.34 7.55
C ASN A 35 4.19 -2.55 6.03
N THR A 36 3.06 -3.02 5.54
CA THR A 36 2.77 -3.20 4.12
C THR A 36 2.97 -1.92 3.29
N THR A 37 2.64 -0.74 3.82
CA THR A 37 2.97 0.55 3.18
C THR A 37 4.49 0.78 3.08
N ALA A 38 5.28 0.36 4.07
CA ALA A 38 6.75 0.48 4.00
C ALA A 38 7.33 -0.45 2.91
N ILE A 39 6.79 -1.67 2.77
CA ILE A 39 7.13 -2.59 1.67
C ILE A 39 6.81 -1.94 0.31
N ALA A 40 5.63 -1.31 0.19
CA ALA A 40 5.19 -0.62 -1.01
C ALA A 40 6.19 0.48 -1.43
N LEU A 41 6.54 1.38 -0.51
CA LEU A 41 7.50 2.46 -0.77
C LEU A 41 8.90 1.94 -1.11
N TYR A 42 9.32 0.83 -0.48
CA TYR A 42 10.60 0.20 -0.80
C TYR A 42 10.62 -0.36 -2.22
N LEU A 43 9.53 -0.96 -2.70
CA LEU A 43 9.43 -1.42 -4.09
C LEU A 43 9.60 -0.25 -5.08
N ASN A 44 8.95 0.90 -4.84
CA ASN A 44 9.12 2.09 -5.68
C ASN A 44 10.58 2.55 -5.69
N LEU A 45 11.23 2.61 -4.52
CA LEU A 45 12.64 2.99 -4.44
C LEU A 45 13.54 2.02 -5.22
N LEU A 46 13.28 0.71 -5.13
CA LEU A 46 14.06 -0.28 -5.86
C LEU A 46 13.88 -0.16 -7.38
N VAL A 47 12.69 0.23 -7.86
CA VAL A 47 12.49 0.56 -9.27
C VAL A 47 13.38 1.72 -9.69
N GLU A 48 13.37 2.82 -8.95
CA GLU A 48 14.22 3.99 -9.22
C GLU A 48 15.72 3.63 -9.18
N MET A 49 16.14 2.83 -8.20
CA MET A 49 17.52 2.36 -8.10
C MET A 49 17.93 1.50 -9.31
N GLN A 50 17.05 0.60 -9.75
CA GLN A 50 17.30 -0.22 -10.94
C GLN A 50 17.45 0.65 -12.19
N GLN A 51 16.56 1.62 -12.39
CA GLN A 51 16.61 2.54 -13.53
C GLN A 51 17.85 3.45 -13.50
N ALA A 52 18.32 3.80 -12.30
CA ALA A 52 19.58 4.51 -12.09
C ALA A 52 20.84 3.63 -12.29
N GLY A 53 20.68 2.33 -12.58
CA GLY A 53 21.77 1.41 -12.91
C GLY A 53 22.29 0.58 -11.73
N ASP A 54 21.59 0.51 -10.60
CA ASP A 54 21.96 -0.38 -9.50
C ASP A 54 21.59 -1.83 -9.82
N ALA A 55 22.63 -2.64 -10.10
CA ALA A 55 22.48 -4.05 -10.42
C ALA A 55 21.90 -4.91 -9.28
N GLN A 56 21.97 -4.46 -8.01
CA GLN A 56 21.41 -5.20 -6.87
C GLN A 56 19.90 -5.03 -6.75
N ALA A 57 19.33 -3.97 -7.34
CA ALA A 57 17.93 -3.63 -7.18
C ALA A 57 16.99 -4.73 -7.69
N ILE A 58 17.33 -5.38 -8.81
CA ILE A 58 16.53 -6.50 -9.36
C ILE A 58 16.43 -7.64 -8.35
N THR A 59 17.58 -8.05 -7.79
CA THR A 59 17.63 -9.14 -6.80
C THR A 59 16.85 -8.78 -5.54
N ARG A 60 16.90 -7.53 -5.09
CA ARG A 60 16.14 -7.06 -3.93
C ARG A 60 14.64 -7.06 -4.21
N MET A 61 14.19 -6.63 -5.39
CA MET A 61 12.78 -6.70 -5.77
C MET A 61 12.30 -8.16 -5.83
N GLU A 62 13.07 -9.06 -6.45
CA GLU A 62 12.74 -10.49 -6.50
C GLU A 62 12.57 -11.10 -5.10
N GLN A 63 13.40 -10.69 -4.13
CA GLN A 63 13.31 -11.12 -2.74
C GLN A 63 12.05 -10.58 -2.05
N VAL A 64 11.73 -9.29 -2.23
CA VAL A 64 10.51 -8.69 -1.69
C VAL A 64 9.26 -9.37 -2.28
N ILE A 65 9.22 -9.58 -3.60
CA ILE A 65 8.11 -10.27 -4.25
C ILE A 65 8.01 -11.73 -3.77
N ALA A 66 9.12 -12.43 -3.58
CA ALA A 66 9.10 -13.79 -3.03
C ALA A 66 8.54 -13.84 -1.60
N GLN A 67 8.75 -12.81 -0.79
CA GLN A 67 8.16 -12.68 0.53
C GLN A 67 6.65 -12.45 0.45
N LEU A 68 6.20 -11.54 -0.41
CA LEU A 68 4.76 -11.31 -0.63
C LEU A 68 4.04 -12.55 -1.16
N GLU A 69 4.66 -13.34 -2.04
CA GLU A 69 4.09 -14.59 -2.53
C GLU A 69 3.86 -15.64 -1.43
N GLN A 70 4.69 -15.62 -0.38
CA GLN A 70 4.62 -16.55 0.76
C GLN A 70 3.84 -15.99 1.96
N ALA A 71 3.66 -14.67 2.01
CA ALA A 71 3.03 -14.02 3.14
C ALA A 71 1.58 -14.50 3.33
N PRO A 72 1.16 -14.79 4.57
CA PRO A 72 -0.25 -15.08 4.86
C PRO A 72 -1.12 -13.90 4.48
N HIS A 73 -2.27 -14.11 3.87
CA HIS A 73 -3.14 -13.02 3.38
C HIS A 73 -4.61 -13.40 3.46
N TRP A 74 -5.51 -12.42 3.32
CA TRP A 74 -6.95 -12.60 3.32
C TRP A 74 -7.52 -12.24 1.95
N ASN A 75 -8.03 -13.25 1.22
CA ASN A 75 -8.59 -13.07 -0.13
C ASN A 75 -7.65 -12.29 -1.08
N GLY A 76 -6.34 -12.54 -0.98
CA GLY A 76 -5.27 -11.87 -1.72
C GLY A 76 -4.74 -10.58 -1.11
N LEU A 77 -5.47 -9.96 -0.18
CA LEU A 77 -5.05 -8.74 0.50
C LEU A 77 -4.17 -9.04 1.73
N PHE A 78 -3.13 -8.23 1.91
CA PHE A 78 -2.07 -8.41 2.90
C PHE A 78 -2.44 -7.79 4.26
N TYR A 79 -1.89 -8.35 5.33
CA TYR A 79 -2.07 -7.81 6.67
C TYR A 79 -1.27 -6.53 6.92
N TRP A 80 -1.80 -5.69 7.80
CA TRP A 80 -1.19 -4.60 8.53
C TRP A 80 -1.27 -4.95 10.02
N LEU A 81 -0.19 -5.19 10.75
CA LEU A 81 1.23 -5.33 10.38
C LEU A 81 1.64 -6.82 10.31
N TYR A 82 2.82 -7.11 9.75
CA TYR A 82 3.46 -8.43 9.88
C TYR A 82 4.58 -8.40 10.91
N HIS A 83 4.64 -9.41 11.78
CA HIS A 83 5.82 -9.67 12.59
C HIS A 83 6.91 -10.35 11.77
N LEU A 84 8.16 -10.04 12.09
CA LEU A 84 9.32 -10.70 11.49
C LEU A 84 9.69 -11.92 12.36
N ASP A 85 9.36 -13.11 11.88
CA ASP A 85 9.78 -14.37 12.50
C ASP A 85 10.90 -15.00 11.69
N GLY A 86 12.14 -14.57 11.99
CA GLY A 86 13.32 -14.93 11.22
C GLY A 86 13.25 -14.42 9.78
N ALA A 87 13.02 -15.34 8.83
CA ALA A 87 12.96 -15.06 7.39
C ALA A 87 11.53 -14.91 6.86
N GLN A 88 10.52 -15.07 7.71
CA GLN A 88 9.12 -15.19 7.30
C GLN A 88 8.28 -14.06 7.90
N LEU A 89 7.21 -13.70 7.19
CA LEU A 89 6.20 -12.76 7.65
C LEU A 89 5.10 -13.53 8.40
N ALA A 90 4.92 -13.20 9.68
CA ALA A 90 3.91 -13.82 10.54
C ALA A 90 2.78 -12.85 10.85
N VAL A 91 1.54 -13.36 10.88
CA VAL A 91 0.36 -12.55 11.25
C VAL A 91 0.30 -12.43 12.78
N PRO A 92 0.21 -11.21 13.34
CA PRO A 92 0.01 -11.04 14.77
C PRO A 92 -1.40 -11.48 15.18
N GLN A 93 -1.60 -11.76 16.47
CA GLN A 93 -2.89 -12.24 17.00
C GLN A 93 -4.09 -11.31 16.69
N GLY A 94 -3.83 -10.01 16.52
CA GLY A 94 -4.82 -9.00 16.14
C GLY A 94 -4.60 -8.45 14.73
N GLY A 95 -4.13 -9.26 13.79
CA GLY A 95 -3.85 -8.82 12.42
C GLY A 95 -5.05 -8.19 11.75
N VAL A 96 -4.84 -7.05 11.09
CA VAL A 96 -5.85 -6.34 10.32
C VAL A 96 -5.46 -6.39 8.86
N VAL A 97 -6.41 -6.47 7.94
CA VAL A 97 -6.18 -6.33 6.51
C VAL A 97 -6.72 -4.96 6.13
N SER A 98 -5.83 -3.97 6.17
CA SER A 98 -6.15 -2.56 5.96
C SER A 98 -6.32 -2.26 4.48
N ALA A 99 -7.44 -1.62 4.11
CA ALA A 99 -7.68 -1.15 2.75
C ALA A 99 -6.61 -0.13 2.31
N VAL A 100 -6.21 0.77 3.22
CA VAL A 100 -5.22 1.83 2.93
C VAL A 100 -3.88 1.25 2.53
N ASP A 101 -3.34 0.37 3.37
CA ASP A 101 -2.03 -0.24 3.15
C ASP A 101 -2.02 -1.14 1.92
N ASN A 102 -3.12 -1.86 1.68
CA ASN A 102 -3.26 -2.63 0.45
C ASN A 102 -3.39 -1.74 -0.78
N GLY A 103 -4.04 -0.57 -0.69
CA GLY A 103 -4.11 0.39 -1.78
C GLY A 103 -2.71 0.87 -2.17
N ASN A 104 -1.91 1.28 -1.19
CA ASN A 104 -0.52 1.68 -1.38
C ASN A 104 0.30 0.56 -2.02
N LEU A 105 0.25 -0.66 -1.45
CA LEU A 105 0.97 -1.81 -2.00
C LEU A 105 0.54 -2.14 -3.43
N SER A 106 -0.76 -2.08 -3.73
CA SER A 106 -1.25 -2.46 -5.05
C SER A 106 -0.82 -1.47 -6.12
N PHE A 107 -0.83 -0.17 -5.82
CA PHE A 107 -0.26 0.82 -6.73
C PHE A 107 1.25 0.68 -6.91
N SER A 108 1.99 0.36 -5.84
CA SER A 108 3.42 0.06 -5.95
C SER A 108 3.70 -1.18 -6.80
N LEU A 109 2.92 -2.25 -6.64
CA LEU A 109 2.99 -3.44 -7.46
C LEU A 109 2.65 -3.11 -8.92
N ALA A 110 1.58 -2.36 -9.18
CA ALA A 110 1.24 -1.91 -10.53
C ALA A 110 2.36 -1.08 -11.17
N ALA A 111 3.05 -0.24 -10.40
CA ALA A 111 4.22 0.51 -10.88
C ALA A 111 5.39 -0.42 -11.25
N VAL A 112 5.68 -1.46 -10.44
CA VAL A 112 6.70 -2.47 -10.78
C VAL A 112 6.33 -3.22 -12.06
N SER A 113 5.06 -3.65 -12.21
CA SER A 113 4.60 -4.31 -13.43
C SER A 113 4.72 -3.37 -14.64
N GLY A 114 4.18 -2.15 -14.56
CA GLY A 114 4.24 -1.17 -15.64
C GLY A 114 5.65 -0.79 -16.06
N ALA A 115 6.61 -0.75 -15.12
CA ALA A 115 8.01 -0.48 -15.42
C ALA A 115 8.69 -1.58 -16.25
N TYR A 116 8.23 -2.83 -16.12
CA TYR A 116 8.99 -4.00 -16.59
C TYR A 116 8.21 -4.99 -17.47
N HIS A 117 6.92 -4.77 -17.69
CA HIS A 117 6.04 -5.63 -18.49
C HIS A 117 6.63 -5.96 -19.86
N ASP A 118 7.13 -4.94 -20.57
CA ASP A 118 7.73 -5.04 -21.91
C ASP A 118 9.27 -5.03 -21.87
N SER A 119 9.87 -5.35 -20.72
CA SER A 119 11.33 -5.36 -20.61
C SER A 119 11.97 -6.45 -21.48
N ALA A 120 13.07 -6.11 -22.16
CA ALA A 120 13.91 -7.08 -22.86
C ALA A 120 14.76 -7.94 -21.90
N ASP A 121 14.94 -7.50 -20.65
CA ASP A 121 15.56 -8.31 -19.61
C ASP A 121 14.55 -9.32 -19.07
N LEU A 122 14.83 -10.60 -19.31
CA LEU A 122 13.97 -11.71 -18.91
C LEU A 122 13.69 -11.75 -17.40
N ARG A 123 14.63 -11.32 -16.54
CA ARG A 123 14.39 -11.29 -15.08
C ARG A 123 13.36 -10.23 -14.71
N LEU A 124 13.47 -9.05 -15.32
CA LEU A 124 12.52 -7.94 -15.11
C LEU A 124 11.13 -8.31 -15.65
N GLN A 125 11.08 -8.93 -16.83
CA GLN A 125 9.81 -9.41 -17.39
C GLN A 125 9.16 -10.50 -16.50
N GLN A 126 9.96 -11.44 -15.99
CA GLN A 126 9.46 -12.46 -15.04
C GLN A 126 9.00 -11.85 -13.71
N LEU A 127 9.69 -10.82 -13.23
CA LEU A 127 9.29 -10.06 -12.04
C LEU A 127 7.92 -9.41 -12.25
N ALA A 128 7.70 -8.74 -13.40
CA ALA A 128 6.41 -8.13 -13.74
C ALA A 128 5.28 -9.17 -13.76
N ALA A 129 5.49 -10.33 -14.41
CA ALA A 129 4.48 -11.38 -14.46
C ALA A 129 4.12 -11.95 -13.06
N ARG A 130 5.09 -12.07 -12.16
CA ARG A 130 4.84 -12.47 -10.76
C ARG A 130 4.03 -11.43 -10.00
N VAL A 131 4.32 -10.16 -10.25
CA VAL A 131 3.59 -9.03 -9.68
C VAL A 131 2.15 -8.98 -10.18
N ASP A 132 1.92 -9.16 -11.48
CA ASP A 132 0.57 -9.25 -12.06
C ASP A 132 -0.23 -10.38 -11.38
N ALA A 133 0.39 -11.55 -11.19
CA ALA A 133 -0.25 -12.66 -10.49
C ALA A 133 -0.57 -12.36 -9.01
N LEU A 134 0.17 -11.46 -8.35
CA LEU A 134 -0.18 -10.99 -7.00
C LEU A 134 -1.39 -10.04 -7.05
N LEU A 135 -1.41 -9.10 -8.01
CA LEU A 135 -2.53 -8.17 -8.20
C LEU A 135 -3.83 -8.91 -8.53
N ASP A 136 -3.79 -9.91 -9.40
CA ASP A 136 -4.94 -10.74 -9.76
C ASP A 136 -5.55 -11.43 -8.54
N LYS A 137 -4.71 -11.90 -7.61
CA LYS A 137 -5.18 -12.56 -6.38
C LYS A 137 -5.95 -11.60 -5.48
N GLN A 138 -5.67 -10.29 -5.53
CA GLN A 138 -6.33 -9.28 -4.69
C GLN A 138 -7.76 -8.94 -5.13
N ILE A 139 -8.13 -9.21 -6.39
CA ILE A 139 -9.44 -8.83 -6.98
C ILE A 139 -10.60 -9.26 -6.08
N ARG A 140 -10.55 -10.51 -5.58
CA ARG A 140 -11.59 -11.04 -4.68
C ARG A 140 -11.67 -10.25 -3.38
N GLY A 141 -10.53 -9.90 -2.79
CA GLY A 141 -10.48 -9.14 -1.54
C GLY A 141 -11.05 -7.74 -1.70
N TRP A 142 -10.71 -7.04 -2.78
CA TRP A 142 -11.28 -5.73 -3.09
C TRP A 142 -12.81 -5.78 -3.25
N GLY A 143 -13.32 -6.77 -3.99
CA GLY A 143 -14.76 -6.99 -4.11
C GLY A 143 -15.45 -7.31 -2.79
N ARG A 144 -14.77 -7.98 -1.84
CA ARG A 144 -15.32 -8.28 -0.50
C ARG A 144 -15.37 -7.05 0.42
N LEU A 145 -14.43 -6.13 0.27
CA LEU A 145 -14.42 -4.90 1.06
C LEU A 145 -15.50 -3.91 0.62
N TYR A 146 -16.07 -4.05 -0.57
CA TYR A 146 -17.14 -3.16 -1.02
C TYR A 146 -18.47 -3.50 -0.34
N ASP A 147 -19.09 -2.51 0.30
CA ASP A 147 -20.45 -2.61 0.82
C ASP A 147 -21.42 -1.96 -0.16
N SER A 148 -22.14 -2.78 -0.91
CA SER A 148 -23.11 -2.30 -1.90
C SER A 148 -24.35 -1.61 -1.30
N GLN A 149 -24.64 -1.85 -0.01
CA GLN A 149 -25.75 -1.19 0.69
C GLN A 149 -25.37 0.23 1.10
N LYS A 150 -24.12 0.43 1.53
CA LYS A 150 -23.57 1.76 1.87
C LYS A 150 -23.05 2.52 0.65
N GLY A 151 -22.69 1.81 -0.42
CA GLY A 151 -22.05 2.40 -1.59
C GLY A 151 -20.57 2.72 -1.37
N LEU A 152 -19.97 2.30 -0.26
CA LEU A 152 -18.60 2.66 0.16
C LEU A 152 -17.72 1.42 0.35
N LEU A 153 -16.40 1.63 0.29
CA LEU A 153 -15.43 0.61 0.64
C LEU A 153 -15.26 0.55 2.17
N ARG A 154 -15.28 -0.64 2.75
CA ARG A 154 -14.92 -0.87 4.16
C ARG A 154 -13.42 -0.60 4.35
N ALA A 155 -13.05 -0.07 5.50
CA ALA A 155 -11.66 0.25 5.77
C ALA A 155 -10.74 -0.97 5.93
N GLY A 156 -11.30 -2.16 6.13
CA GLY A 156 -10.52 -3.39 6.21
C GLY A 156 -11.29 -4.56 6.81
N TRP A 157 -10.55 -5.61 7.13
CA TRP A 157 -11.04 -6.82 7.79
C TRP A 157 -10.15 -7.18 8.98
N ASP A 158 -10.75 -7.57 10.10
CA ASP A 158 -10.08 -7.93 11.34
C ASP A 158 -9.98 -9.46 11.47
N HIS A 159 -8.76 -9.96 11.64
CA HIS A 159 -8.49 -11.38 11.74
C HIS A 159 -9.08 -12.02 13.00
N LYS A 160 -9.03 -11.29 14.11
CA LYS A 160 -9.39 -11.79 15.42
C LYS A 160 -10.90 -11.96 15.55
N THR A 161 -11.66 -10.99 15.06
CA THR A 161 -13.13 -11.04 15.05
C THR A 161 -13.68 -11.79 13.84
N ASN A 162 -12.86 -12.00 12.81
CA ASN A 162 -13.27 -12.54 11.50
C ASN A 162 -14.42 -11.72 10.90
N ASP A 163 -14.37 -10.40 11.07
CA ASP A 163 -15.38 -9.46 10.60
C ASP A 163 -14.72 -8.20 10.01
N TYR A 164 -15.50 -7.41 9.31
CA TYR A 164 -15.03 -6.14 8.78
C TYR A 164 -14.80 -5.11 9.87
N LEU A 165 -13.89 -4.17 9.61
CA LEU A 165 -13.77 -2.97 10.42
C LEU A 165 -15.08 -2.16 10.36
N SER A 166 -15.41 -1.49 11.47
CA SER A 166 -16.69 -0.79 11.64
C SER A 166 -16.83 0.51 10.84
N TYR A 167 -15.73 1.01 10.28
CA TYR A 167 -15.66 2.27 9.54
C TYR A 167 -15.36 2.04 8.05
N TYR A 168 -15.61 3.07 7.25
CA TYR A 168 -15.51 3.05 5.80
C TYR A 168 -14.44 4.03 5.34
N VAL A 169 -13.99 3.84 4.09
CA VAL A 169 -13.24 4.85 3.36
C VAL A 169 -14.25 5.78 2.69
N ASP A 170 -14.45 6.96 3.27
CA ASP A 170 -15.55 7.86 2.92
C ASP A 170 -15.10 9.29 2.56
N ARG A 171 -13.81 9.63 2.68
CA ARG A 171 -13.28 10.98 2.40
C ARG A 171 -12.28 11.04 1.26
N LYS A 172 -12.46 12.00 0.35
CA LYS A 172 -11.54 12.26 -0.75
C LYS A 172 -10.19 12.82 -0.26
N ALA A 173 -10.19 13.75 0.70
CA ALA A 173 -8.96 14.32 1.26
C ALA A 173 -8.30 13.38 2.30
N ASN A 174 -8.06 12.12 1.94
CA ASN A 174 -7.47 11.11 2.83
C ASN A 174 -6.53 10.17 2.07
N GLU A 175 -5.57 9.55 2.76
CA GLU A 175 -4.62 8.59 2.20
C GLU A 175 -5.30 7.34 1.67
N SER A 176 -6.41 6.95 2.31
CA SER A 176 -7.21 5.79 1.98
C SER A 176 -7.91 5.87 0.63
N ARG A 177 -7.97 7.05 -0.01
CA ARG A 177 -8.65 7.21 -1.31
C ARG A 177 -8.04 6.31 -2.40
N LEU A 178 -6.73 6.03 -2.34
CA LEU A 178 -6.08 5.11 -3.28
C LEU A 178 -6.71 3.72 -3.23
N ALA A 179 -7.11 3.24 -2.06
CA ALA A 179 -7.73 1.94 -1.93
C ALA A 179 -9.03 1.85 -2.74
N VAL A 180 -9.83 2.92 -2.75
CA VAL A 180 -11.09 2.97 -3.50
C VAL A 180 -10.83 3.07 -5.01
N ILE A 181 -9.91 3.94 -5.43
CA ILE A 181 -9.50 4.04 -6.84
C ILE A 181 -9.00 2.69 -7.34
N TRP A 182 -8.09 2.05 -6.60
CA TRP A 182 -7.56 0.75 -6.97
C TRP A 182 -8.64 -0.33 -7.00
N ALA A 183 -9.53 -0.38 -6.01
CA ALA A 183 -10.62 -1.35 -5.99
C ALA A 183 -11.52 -1.24 -7.23
N VAL A 184 -11.83 -0.02 -7.67
CA VAL A 184 -12.59 0.21 -8.92
C VAL A 184 -11.82 -0.32 -10.13
N LEU A 185 -10.54 0.00 -10.25
CA LEU A 185 -9.71 -0.43 -11.38
C LEU A 185 -9.52 -1.96 -11.40
N ALA A 186 -9.10 -2.54 -10.28
CA ALA A 186 -8.74 -3.95 -10.17
C ALA A 186 -9.95 -4.89 -10.35
N THR A 187 -11.15 -4.45 -9.97
CA THR A 187 -12.35 -5.29 -10.07
C THR A 187 -13.14 -5.08 -11.35
N GLN A 188 -12.70 -4.17 -12.24
CA GLN A 188 -13.32 -3.95 -13.52
C GLN A 188 -13.35 -5.24 -14.36
N GLY A 189 -14.53 -5.62 -14.86
CA GLY A 189 -14.71 -6.86 -15.63
C GLY A 189 -14.65 -8.15 -14.79
N SER A 190 -14.47 -8.07 -13.47
CA SER A 190 -14.52 -9.24 -12.57
C SER A 190 -15.96 -9.59 -12.16
N ALA A 191 -16.13 -10.72 -11.47
CA ALA A 191 -17.42 -11.12 -10.91
C ALA A 191 -17.87 -10.28 -9.68
N THR A 192 -16.97 -9.50 -9.08
CA THR A 192 -17.21 -8.72 -7.86
C THR A 192 -16.81 -7.27 -8.07
N VAL A 193 -17.50 -6.61 -9.00
CA VAL A 193 -17.20 -5.23 -9.42
C VAL A 193 -17.46 -4.23 -8.30
N VAL A 194 -16.47 -3.39 -8.03
CA VAL A 194 -16.61 -2.14 -7.28
C VAL A 194 -16.90 -1.02 -8.28
N PRO A 195 -18.10 -0.41 -8.24
CA PRO A 195 -18.49 0.59 -9.24
C PRO A 195 -17.78 1.92 -8.98
N GLU A 196 -17.56 2.72 -10.03
CA GLU A 196 -16.94 4.06 -9.94
C GLU A 196 -17.59 4.98 -8.90
N ARG A 197 -18.91 4.84 -8.71
CA ARG A 197 -19.65 5.59 -7.68
C ARG A 197 -19.08 5.39 -6.27
N ALA A 198 -18.40 4.27 -5.99
CA ALA A 198 -17.74 4.04 -4.72
C ALA A 198 -16.71 5.13 -4.38
N PHE A 199 -16.05 5.69 -5.41
CA PHE A 199 -15.18 6.84 -5.27
C PHE A 199 -15.94 8.16 -5.39
N MET A 200 -16.86 8.27 -6.36
CA MET A 200 -17.57 9.53 -6.62
C MET A 200 -18.40 9.98 -5.40
N ASP A 201 -19.04 9.04 -4.71
CA ASP A 201 -19.91 9.29 -3.55
C ASP A 201 -19.13 9.60 -2.26
N MET A 202 -17.79 9.45 -2.25
CA MET A 202 -16.96 9.89 -1.11
C MET A 202 -17.04 11.40 -0.93
N GLU A 203 -17.08 11.85 0.31
CA GLU A 203 -17.21 13.24 0.69
C GLU A 203 -15.88 14.00 0.48
N LEU A 204 -15.97 15.19 -0.10
CA LEU A 204 -14.90 16.18 -0.01
C LEU A 204 -15.28 17.18 1.08
N VAL A 205 -14.68 17.04 2.26
CA VAL A 205 -14.88 17.98 3.36
C VAL A 205 -13.98 19.19 3.12
N THR A 206 -14.57 20.38 3.11
CA THR A 206 -13.85 21.66 3.02
C THR A 206 -14.06 22.49 4.29
N GLY A 207 -13.12 23.40 4.55
CA GLY A 207 -13.25 24.43 5.57
C GLY A 207 -13.33 25.81 4.93
N GLU A 208 -13.51 26.84 5.76
CA GLU A 208 -13.45 28.24 5.35
C GLU A 208 -12.34 28.94 6.15
N TYR A 209 -11.47 29.65 5.46
CA TYR A 209 -10.37 30.39 6.08
C TYR A 209 -10.21 31.76 5.41
N ASP A 210 -10.29 32.83 6.19
CA ASP A 210 -10.02 34.19 5.76
C ASP A 210 -8.68 34.65 6.34
N GLN A 211 -7.78 35.07 5.47
CA GLN A 211 -6.52 35.70 5.84
C GLN A 211 -6.45 37.09 5.23
N ASP A 212 -6.66 38.13 6.06
CA ASP A 212 -6.57 39.54 5.67
C ASP A 212 -7.45 39.93 4.45
N GLY A 213 -8.61 39.29 4.30
CA GLY A 213 -9.55 39.52 3.20
C GLY A 213 -9.36 38.57 2.01
N ASP A 214 -8.33 37.71 2.04
CA ASP A 214 -8.18 36.60 1.10
C ASP A 214 -8.92 35.37 1.64
N TYR A 215 -9.92 34.91 0.88
CA TYR A 215 -10.75 33.77 1.24
C TYR A 215 -10.22 32.46 0.63
N PHE A 216 -10.10 31.43 1.46
CA PHE A 216 -9.62 30.11 1.10
C PHE A 216 -10.64 29.05 1.53
N GLU A 217 -10.82 28.03 0.69
CA GLU A 217 -11.62 26.84 0.99
C GLU A 217 -10.70 25.60 1.06
N PRO A 218 -9.91 25.42 2.13
CA PRO A 218 -9.00 24.29 2.21
C PRO A 218 -9.77 22.97 2.30
N MET A 219 -9.25 21.95 1.61
CA MET A 219 -9.70 20.56 1.83
C MET A 219 -9.26 20.11 3.22
N LEU A 220 -10.20 19.58 4.00
CA LEU A 220 -9.95 19.09 5.35
C LEU A 220 -9.63 17.60 5.32
N THR A 221 -8.45 17.24 5.82
CA THR A 221 -8.07 15.84 6.01
C THR A 221 -8.75 15.24 7.25
N TRP A 222 -8.58 13.94 7.48
CA TRP A 222 -9.31 13.23 8.54
C TRP A 222 -8.86 13.64 9.94
N ASP A 223 -7.56 13.71 10.18
CA ASP A 223 -6.98 14.11 11.47
C ASP A 223 -6.25 15.47 11.43
N GLY A 224 -6.33 16.17 10.30
CA GLY A 224 -5.67 17.46 10.06
C GLY A 224 -4.24 17.34 9.55
N SER A 225 -3.70 16.13 9.38
CA SER A 225 -2.35 15.96 8.87
C SER A 225 -2.31 16.01 7.34
N TYR A 226 -1.40 16.83 6.80
CA TYR A 226 -1.33 17.09 5.36
C TYR A 226 -0.88 15.88 4.53
N PHE A 227 -0.15 14.94 5.13
CA PHE A 227 0.27 13.71 4.44
C PHE A 227 -0.92 12.89 3.94
N GLN A 228 -2.06 12.91 4.62
CA GLN A 228 -3.26 12.19 4.19
C GLN A 228 -3.75 12.70 2.83
N ALA A 229 -3.64 14.01 2.58
CA ALA A 229 -3.95 14.56 1.27
C ALA A 229 -2.88 14.22 0.23
N MET A 230 -1.60 14.22 0.61
CA MET A 230 -0.49 14.17 -0.36
C MET A 230 0.03 12.76 -0.68
N LEU A 231 -0.09 11.80 0.22
CA LEU A 231 0.47 10.46 0.06
C LEU A 231 0.01 9.79 -1.27
N PRO A 232 -1.27 9.88 -1.66
CA PRO A 232 -1.73 9.33 -2.95
C PRO A 232 -1.04 9.91 -4.19
N ALA A 233 -0.58 11.16 -4.12
CA ALA A 233 0.07 11.84 -5.24
C ALA A 233 1.46 11.25 -5.57
N LEU A 234 1.99 10.35 -4.73
CA LEU A 234 3.18 9.58 -5.06
C LEU A 234 2.96 8.57 -6.21
N TRP A 235 1.73 8.09 -6.39
CA TRP A 235 1.40 7.07 -7.39
C TRP A 235 0.51 7.57 -8.52
N ILE A 236 -0.31 8.59 -8.26
CA ILE A 236 -1.22 9.16 -9.26
C ILE A 236 -0.89 10.63 -9.45
N ASN A 237 -0.69 11.05 -10.70
CA ASN A 237 -0.65 12.45 -11.02
C ASN A 237 -2.08 13.02 -10.98
N GLU A 238 -2.39 13.79 -9.93
CA GLU A 238 -3.70 14.40 -9.71
C GLU A 238 -3.80 15.83 -10.30
N SER A 239 -2.77 16.30 -11.03
CA SER A 239 -2.86 17.53 -11.82
C SER A 239 -3.54 17.25 -13.16
N ALA A 240 -4.82 17.62 -13.24
CA ALA A 240 -5.60 17.67 -14.48
C ALA A 240 -6.07 19.12 -14.72
#